data_AF-A0A7S2CXH9-F1
#
_entry.id   AF-A0A7S2CXH9-F1
#
_cell.length_a   1.000
_cell.length_b   1.000
_cell.length_c   1.000
_cell.angle_alpha   90.00
_cell.angle_beta   90.00
_cell.angle_gamma   90.00
#
_symmetry.space_group_name_H-M   'P 1'
#
loop_
_entity.id
_entity.type
_entity.pdbx_description
1 polymer ?
#
loop_
_entity_poly.entity_id
_entity_poly.type
_entity_poly.pdbx_seq_one_letter_code
_entity_poly.pdbx_strand_id
1 'polypeptide(L)'
;RWQVAKALSGVWTILSRGGEGLGEAAASDARRFARKPELMLLASLATGDLTASKALSPYQWRNLSATGLQPTEIRSLLHHLSQPGVPAHAADFVASLTARLGRDSTLSPAELQQLCTPPNWYAQTATASSASLAPGAAPTARDTNPPPLAPPPLAPPPLAPP
;
A
#
# COMPACT_ATOMS: atom_id res chain seq x y z
N ARG A 1 -6.30 17.01 7.42
CA ARG A 1 -7.08 15.93 6.74
C ARG A 1 -6.48 15.59 5.38
N TRP A 2 -6.37 16.54 4.44
CA TRP A 2 -5.76 16.32 3.12
C TRP A 2 -4.29 15.85 3.16
N GLN A 3 -3.50 16.31 4.13
CA GLN A 3 -2.10 15.93 4.30
C GLN A 3 -1.91 14.42 4.54
N VAL A 4 -2.77 13.80 5.35
CA VAL A 4 -2.72 12.34 5.62
C VAL A 4 -3.07 11.55 4.36
N ALA A 5 -4.11 11.97 3.64
CA ALA A 5 -4.52 11.35 2.38
C ALA A 5 -3.40 11.40 1.34
N LYS A 6 -2.74 12.56 1.21
CA LYS A 6 -1.63 12.78 0.28
C LYS A 6 -0.37 12.00 0.68
N ALA A 7 -0.01 12.00 1.98
CA ALA A 7 1.20 11.35 2.45
C ALA A 7 1.14 9.82 2.32
N LEU A 8 -0.04 9.23 2.51
CA LEU A 8 -0.21 7.78 2.52
C LEU A 8 -0.80 7.23 1.21
N SER A 9 -1.04 8.06 0.18
CA SER A 9 -1.65 7.61 -1.08
C SER A 9 -0.87 6.48 -1.76
N GLY A 10 0.45 6.54 -1.76
CA GLY A 10 1.31 5.48 -2.28
C GLY A 10 1.23 4.20 -1.45
N VAL A 11 1.08 4.29 -0.13
CA VAL A 11 0.87 3.15 0.76
C VAL A 11 -0.39 2.39 0.36
N TRP A 12 -1.50 3.13 0.19
CA TRP A 12 -2.79 2.55 -0.20
C TRP A 12 -2.74 1.88 -1.58
N THR A 13 -1.99 2.48 -2.51
CA THR A 13 -1.80 1.95 -3.87
C THR A 13 -0.99 0.64 -3.88
N ILE A 14 0.00 0.50 -3.01
CA ILE A 14 0.78 -0.74 -2.90
C ILE A 14 -0.06 -1.85 -2.25
N LEU A 15 -0.79 -1.51 -1.18
CA LEU A 15 -1.62 -2.49 -0.48
C LEU A 15 -2.75 -3.04 -1.35
N SER A 16 -3.34 -2.23 -2.24
CA SER A 16 -4.37 -2.69 -3.16
C SER A 16 -3.85 -3.65 -4.23
N ARG A 17 -2.54 -3.66 -4.50
CA ARG A 17 -1.88 -4.58 -5.43
C ARG A 17 -1.43 -5.90 -4.77
N GLY A 18 -1.80 -6.13 -3.51
CA GLY A 18 -1.47 -7.37 -2.81
C GLY A 18 -0.16 -7.34 -2.02
N GLY A 19 0.58 -6.22 -2.03
CA GLY A 19 1.83 -6.09 -1.25
C GLY A 19 2.92 -7.08 -1.67
N GLU A 20 2.93 -7.52 -2.94
CA GLU A 20 3.92 -8.47 -3.44
C GLU A 20 5.36 -7.96 -3.29
N GLY A 21 6.27 -8.84 -2.88
CA GLY A 21 7.68 -8.51 -2.66
C GLY A 21 7.96 -7.72 -1.38
N LEU A 22 6.93 -7.44 -0.56
CA LEU A 22 7.07 -6.77 0.72
C LEU A 22 6.81 -7.78 1.82
N GLY A 23 7.73 -7.86 2.79
CA GLY A 23 7.72 -8.89 3.84
C GLY A 23 6.39 -9.04 4.57
N GLU A 24 6.28 -10.05 5.42
CA GLU A 24 5.02 -10.57 5.95
C GLU A 24 4.05 -9.53 6.55
N ALA A 25 4.57 -8.43 7.13
CA ALA A 25 3.77 -7.30 7.61
C ALA A 25 2.93 -6.64 6.49
N ALA A 26 3.52 -6.39 5.33
CA ALA A 26 2.81 -5.78 4.19
C ALA A 26 1.80 -6.76 3.57
N ALA A 27 2.11 -8.05 3.55
CA ALA A 27 1.19 -9.08 3.08
C ALA A 27 -0.06 -9.18 3.99
N SER A 28 0.11 -9.04 5.31
CA SER A 28 -1.01 -8.99 6.26
C SER A 28 -1.90 -7.77 6.01
N ASP A 29 -1.30 -6.58 5.87
CA ASP A 29 -2.04 -5.35 5.56
C ASP A 29 -2.75 -5.43 4.21
N ALA A 30 -2.12 -6.04 3.19
CA ALA A 30 -2.69 -6.21 1.87
C ALA A 30 -3.91 -7.15 1.90
N ARG A 31 -3.85 -8.24 2.66
CA ARG A 31 -5.01 -9.13 2.89
C ARG A 31 -6.15 -8.38 3.57
N ARG A 32 -5.85 -7.50 4.54
CA ARG A 32 -6.86 -6.65 5.18
C ARG A 32 -7.49 -5.67 4.19
N PHE A 33 -6.68 -5.07 3.29
CA PHE A 33 -7.17 -4.20 2.22
C PHE A 33 -8.09 -4.93 1.24
N ALA A 34 -7.74 -6.14 0.83
CA ALA A 34 -8.54 -6.93 -0.13
C ALA A 34 -9.88 -7.41 0.45
N ARG A 35 -9.98 -7.61 1.76
CA ARG A 35 -11.20 -8.11 2.42
C ARG A 35 -12.24 -7.03 2.71
N LYS A 36 -11.86 -5.76 2.68
CA LYS A 36 -12.71 -4.65 3.13
C LYS A 36 -13.03 -3.71 1.97
N PRO A 37 -14.31 -3.60 1.57
CA PRO A 37 -14.70 -2.77 0.43
C PRO A 37 -14.39 -1.29 0.65
N GLU A 38 -14.37 -0.81 1.90
CA GLU A 38 -14.02 0.58 2.23
C GLU A 38 -12.54 0.88 1.97
N LEU A 39 -11.67 -0.11 2.18
CA LEU A 39 -10.23 0.03 1.94
C LEU A 39 -9.89 -0.09 0.45
N MET A 40 -10.63 -0.93 -0.28
CA MET A 40 -10.56 -0.96 -1.75
C MET A 40 -11.00 0.38 -2.34
N LEU A 41 -12.13 0.93 -1.86
CA LEU A 41 -12.60 2.25 -2.26
C LEU A 41 -11.55 3.33 -1.95
N LEU A 42 -10.94 3.30 -0.75
CA LEU A 42 -9.86 4.22 -0.40
C LEU A 42 -8.69 4.14 -1.38
N ALA A 43 -8.25 2.94 -1.75
CA ALA A 43 -7.14 2.78 -2.68
C ALA A 43 -7.46 3.32 -4.09
N SER A 44 -8.67 3.05 -4.61
CA SER A 44 -9.11 3.63 -5.89
C SER A 44 -9.14 5.16 -5.82
N LEU A 45 -9.73 5.72 -4.76
CA LEU A 45 -9.78 7.17 -4.55
C LEU A 45 -8.39 7.80 -4.37
N ALA A 46 -7.45 7.08 -3.73
CA ALA A 46 -6.07 7.53 -3.55
C ALA A 46 -5.32 7.66 -4.89
N THR A 47 -5.68 6.86 -5.89
CA THR A 47 -5.16 6.96 -7.27
C THR A 47 -5.85 8.05 -8.11
N GLY A 48 -6.82 8.77 -7.54
CA GLY A 48 -7.60 9.79 -8.23
C GLY A 48 -8.77 9.23 -9.05
N ASP A 49 -9.04 7.93 -8.96
CA ASP A 49 -10.14 7.29 -9.66
C ASP A 49 -11.47 7.49 -8.91
N LEU A 50 -12.13 8.60 -9.22
CA LEU A 50 -13.48 8.91 -8.75
C LEU A 50 -14.54 7.99 -9.39
N THR A 51 -14.24 7.27 -10.47
CA THR A 51 -15.22 6.38 -11.12
C THR A 51 -15.60 5.22 -10.21
N ALA A 52 -14.66 4.72 -9.41
CA ALA A 52 -14.91 3.70 -8.40
C ALA A 52 -16.02 4.11 -7.41
N SER A 53 -16.03 5.37 -6.96
CA SER A 53 -17.08 5.86 -6.05
C SER A 53 -18.46 5.97 -6.72
N LYS A 54 -18.48 6.26 -8.03
CA LYS A 54 -19.72 6.38 -8.82
C LYS A 54 -20.27 5.03 -9.27
N ALA A 55 -19.41 4.03 -9.43
CA ALA A 55 -19.78 2.66 -9.79
C ALA A 55 -20.49 1.92 -8.65
N LEU A 56 -20.31 2.37 -7.41
CA LEU A 56 -20.97 1.77 -6.26
C LEU A 56 -22.49 2.07 -6.26
N SER A 57 -23.28 1.01 -6.20
CA SER A 57 -24.74 1.11 -6.06
C SER A 57 -25.12 1.64 -4.66
N PRO A 58 -26.34 2.21 -4.49
CA PRO A 58 -26.82 2.66 -3.19
C PRO A 58 -26.80 1.56 -2.11
N TYR A 59 -27.05 0.30 -2.50
CA TYR A 59 -26.97 -0.84 -1.59
C TYR A 59 -25.54 -1.11 -1.12
N GLN A 60 -24.56 -1.03 -2.03
CA GLN A 60 -23.16 -1.19 -1.67
C GLN A 60 -22.69 -0.09 -0.72
N TRP A 61 -23.10 1.16 -0.95
CA TRP A 61 -22.83 2.28 -0.04
C TRP A 61 -23.36 2.03 1.37
N ARG A 62 -24.57 1.48 1.49
CA ARG A 62 -25.18 1.15 2.80
C ARG A 62 -24.47 0.02 3.54
N ASN A 63 -23.77 -0.86 2.82
CA ASN A 63 -23.01 -1.96 3.41
C ASN A 63 -21.59 -1.55 3.81
N LEU A 64 -21.12 -0.36 3.42
CA LEU A 64 -19.83 0.14 3.87
C LEU A 64 -19.88 0.46 5.36
N SER A 65 -18.87 -0.01 6.10
CA SER A 65 -18.77 0.18 7.54
C SER A 65 -17.50 0.90 7.94
N ALA A 66 -17.63 1.87 8.85
CA ALA A 66 -16.47 2.48 9.49
C ALA A 66 -15.76 1.52 10.47
N THR A 67 -16.31 0.32 10.73
CA THR A 67 -15.80 -0.65 11.71
C THR A 67 -14.45 -1.22 11.32
N GLY A 68 -13.48 -1.18 12.23
CA GLY A 68 -12.13 -1.70 12.01
C GLY A 68 -11.30 -0.88 11.00
N LEU A 69 -11.71 0.37 10.72
CA LEU A 69 -10.87 1.35 10.04
C LEU A 69 -9.98 2.09 11.04
N GLN A 70 -8.73 2.33 10.62
CA GLN A 70 -7.74 3.11 11.35
C GLN A 70 -8.00 4.61 11.21
N PRO A 71 -7.56 5.44 12.18
CA PRO A 71 -7.75 6.90 12.11
C PRO A 71 -7.19 7.55 10.83
N THR A 72 -6.08 7.04 10.29
CA THR A 72 -5.46 7.50 9.03
C THR A 72 -6.34 7.20 7.81
N GLU A 73 -6.95 6.01 7.78
CA GLU A 73 -7.85 5.56 6.72
C GLU A 73 -9.15 6.36 6.73
N ILE A 74 -9.76 6.56 7.91
CA ILE A 74 -10.99 7.35 8.05
C ILE A 74 -10.75 8.80 7.58
N ARG A 75 -9.63 9.42 8.00
CA ARG A 75 -9.27 10.77 7.57
C ARG A 75 -9.03 10.88 6.07
N SER A 76 -8.41 9.87 5.47
CA SER A 76 -8.19 9.81 4.03
C SER A 76 -9.50 9.65 3.26
N LEU A 77 -10.37 8.72 3.69
CA LEU A 77 -11.70 8.54 3.12
C LEU A 77 -12.54 9.81 3.21
N LEU A 78 -12.61 10.46 4.37
CA LEU A 78 -13.34 11.71 4.54
C LEU A 78 -12.83 12.81 3.60
N HIS A 79 -11.51 12.88 3.37
CA HIS A 79 -10.95 13.86 2.44
C HIS A 79 -11.39 13.58 0.99
N HIS A 80 -11.25 12.34 0.52
CA HIS A 80 -11.63 11.99 -0.85
C HIS A 80 -13.15 12.07 -1.08
N LEU A 81 -13.96 11.67 -0.10
CA LEU A 81 -15.42 11.72 -0.18
C LEU A 81 -15.98 13.14 -0.03
N SER A 82 -15.17 14.11 0.41
CA SER A 82 -15.52 15.53 0.41
C SER A 82 -15.26 16.24 -0.93
N GLN A 83 -14.65 15.54 -1.90
CA GLN A 83 -14.35 16.11 -3.21
C GLN A 83 -15.62 16.25 -4.07
N PRO A 84 -15.67 17.24 -4.98
CA PRO A 84 -16.79 17.40 -5.89
C PRO A 84 -16.93 16.16 -6.80
N GLY A 85 -18.16 15.71 -7.01
CA GLY A 85 -18.48 14.57 -7.89
C GLY A 85 -18.73 13.23 -7.18
N VAL A 86 -18.68 13.20 -5.85
CA VAL A 86 -19.07 12.04 -5.02
C VAL A 86 -20.60 11.93 -4.97
N PRO A 87 -21.19 10.72 -5.10
CA PRO A 87 -22.64 10.54 -5.11
C PRO A 87 -23.29 10.87 -3.76
N ALA A 88 -24.53 11.38 -3.79
CA ALA A 88 -25.29 11.73 -2.59
C ALA A 88 -25.52 10.55 -1.63
N HIS A 89 -25.59 9.32 -2.16
CA HIS A 89 -25.72 8.10 -1.37
C HIS A 89 -24.52 7.83 -0.46
N ALA A 90 -23.37 8.48 -0.68
CA ALA A 90 -22.22 8.39 0.23
C ALA A 90 -22.43 9.15 1.55
N ALA A 91 -23.45 10.00 1.66
CA ALA A 91 -23.68 10.87 2.81
C ALA A 91 -23.77 10.10 4.14
N ASP A 92 -24.49 8.99 4.18
CA ASP A 92 -24.64 8.17 5.39
C ASP A 92 -23.29 7.57 5.83
N PHE A 93 -22.50 7.11 4.86
CA PHE A 93 -21.17 6.58 5.14
C PHE A 93 -20.23 7.68 5.64
N VAL A 94 -20.25 8.87 5.02
CA VAL A 94 -19.49 10.05 5.46
C VAL A 94 -19.88 10.47 6.88
N ALA A 95 -21.18 10.43 7.21
CA ALA A 95 -21.67 10.71 8.55
C ALA A 95 -21.13 9.68 9.57
N SER A 96 -21.11 8.39 9.21
CA SER A 96 -20.55 7.33 10.07
C SER A 96 -19.04 7.51 10.33
N LEU A 97 -18.28 7.90 9.30
CA LEU A 97 -16.85 8.19 9.41
C LEU A 97 -16.59 9.41 10.31
N THR A 98 -17.42 10.44 10.18
CA THR A 98 -17.34 11.68 10.98
C THR A 98 -17.67 11.40 12.45
N ALA A 99 -18.73 10.64 12.72
CA ALA A 99 -19.12 10.26 14.07
C ALA A 99 -17.99 9.49 14.79
N ARG A 100 -17.29 8.62 14.07
CA ARG A 100 -16.19 7.82 14.61
C ARG A 100 -14.93 8.63 14.90
N LEU A 101 -14.67 9.71 14.15
CA LEU A 101 -13.52 10.57 14.40
C LEU A 101 -13.73 11.52 15.60
N GLY A 102 -14.98 11.71 16.03
CA GLY A 102 -15.35 12.65 17.08
C GLY A 102 -15.39 14.12 16.60
N ARG A 103 -16.15 14.95 17.34
CA ARG A 103 -16.33 16.38 17.03
C ARG A 103 -15.03 17.20 17.19
N ASP A 104 -14.13 16.81 18.09
CA ASP A 104 -12.79 17.43 18.28
C ASP A 104 -11.71 16.77 17.43
N SER A 105 -11.86 16.88 16.12
CA SER A 105 -10.88 16.36 15.15
C SER A 105 -9.64 17.24 14.98
N THR A 106 -9.43 18.27 15.80
CA THR A 106 -8.28 19.17 15.73
C THR A 106 -7.03 18.45 16.22
N LEU A 107 -6.23 17.98 15.26
CA LEU A 107 -4.93 17.39 15.52
C LEU A 107 -3.92 18.47 15.87
N SER A 108 -3.10 18.22 16.87
CA SER A 108 -1.85 18.96 17.04
C SER A 108 -0.91 18.71 15.83
N PRO A 109 0.02 19.64 15.55
CA PRO A 109 1.00 19.45 14.48
C PRO A 109 1.82 18.16 14.63
N ALA A 110 2.16 17.78 15.87
CA ALA A 110 2.93 16.57 16.18
C ALA A 110 2.14 15.29 15.86
N GLU A 111 0.87 15.21 16.25
CA GLU A 111 0.03 14.06 15.93
C GLU A 111 -0.20 13.96 14.42
N LEU A 112 -0.38 15.11 13.74
CA LEU A 112 -0.53 15.13 12.30
C LEU A 112 0.72 14.59 11.59
N GLN A 113 1.91 14.93 12.08
CA GLN A 113 3.17 14.39 11.56
C GLN A 113 3.28 12.88 11.79
N GLN A 114 2.91 12.38 12.97
CA GLN A 114 2.87 10.93 13.23
C GLN A 114 1.93 10.20 12.28
N LEU A 115 0.75 10.77 12.00
CA LEU A 115 -0.24 10.18 11.09
C LEU A 115 0.16 10.24 9.61
N CYS A 116 1.05 11.16 9.23
CA CYS A 116 1.60 11.24 7.88
C CYS A 116 2.84 10.35 7.70
N THR A 117 3.34 9.73 8.77
CA THR A 117 4.51 8.85 8.69
C THR A 117 4.07 7.51 8.09
N PRO A 118 4.63 7.10 6.95
CA PRO A 118 4.29 5.82 6.35
C PRO A 118 4.81 4.65 7.20
N PRO A 119 4.20 3.46 7.10
CA PRO A 119 4.69 2.28 7.80
C PRO A 119 6.11 1.90 7.34
N ASN A 120 6.90 1.29 8.23
CA ASN A 120 8.31 0.96 7.99
C ASN A 120 8.52 0.12 6.71
N TRP A 121 7.60 -0.82 6.42
CA TRP A 121 7.68 -1.63 5.20
C TRP A 121 7.57 -0.76 3.94
N TYR A 122 6.85 0.36 3.99
CA TYR A 122 6.72 1.29 2.87
C TYR A 122 7.97 2.18 2.74
N ALA A 123 8.58 2.61 3.84
CA ALA A 123 9.84 3.36 3.80
C ALA A 123 10.96 2.59 3.07
N GLN A 124 10.97 1.25 3.19
CA GLN A 124 11.89 0.37 2.47
C GLN A 124 11.62 0.34 0.95
N THR A 125 10.37 0.46 0.50
CA THR A 125 10.06 0.56 -0.94
C THR A 125 10.53 1.87 -1.56
N ALA A 126 10.38 2.99 -0.84
CA ALA A 126 10.79 4.29 -1.32
C ALA A 126 12.32 4.39 -1.44
N THR A 127 13.05 3.78 -0.51
CA THR A 127 14.51 3.70 -0.57
C THR A 127 15.00 2.76 -1.66
N ALA A 128 14.35 1.61 -1.88
CA ALA A 128 14.66 0.72 -3.00
C ALA A 128 14.42 1.39 -4.37
N SER A 129 13.36 2.20 -4.49
CA SER A 129 13.07 2.93 -5.73
C SER A 129 14.05 4.08 -6.00
N SER A 130 14.70 4.63 -4.97
CA SER A 130 15.69 5.72 -5.12
C SER A 130 17.12 5.23 -5.28
N ALA A 131 17.42 3.97 -4.98
CA ALA A 131 18.72 3.35 -5.24
C ALA A 131 18.97 3.05 -6.73
N SER A 132 17.99 3.31 -7.61
CA SER A 132 18.10 3.08 -9.06
C SER A 132 18.54 4.31 -9.87
N LEU A 133 18.91 5.41 -9.21
CA LEU A 133 19.42 6.64 -9.84
C LEU A 133 20.76 7.05 -9.19
N ALA A 134 21.78 6.21 -9.34
CA ALA A 134 23.16 6.67 -9.24
C ALA A 134 23.61 7.20 -10.62
N PRO A 135 24.13 8.43 -10.73
CA PRO A 135 24.73 8.93 -11.96
C PRO A 135 26.18 8.42 -12.06
N GLY A 136 26.51 7.78 -13.18
CA GLY A 136 27.88 7.67 -13.68
C GLY A 136 28.62 6.36 -13.41
N ALA A 137 28.66 5.49 -14.41
CA ALA A 137 29.90 4.85 -14.85
C ALA A 137 29.73 4.43 -16.32
N ALA A 138 30.73 4.77 -17.14
CA ALA A 138 30.81 4.50 -18.57
C ALA A 138 30.54 3.02 -18.91
N PRO A 139 30.15 2.70 -20.17
CA PRO A 139 30.13 1.33 -20.64
C PRO A 139 31.58 0.84 -20.80
N THR A 140 32.19 0.34 -19.72
CA THR A 140 33.41 -0.43 -19.86
C THR A 140 33.01 -1.79 -20.42
N ALA A 141 33.58 -2.11 -21.57
CA ALA A 141 33.39 -3.34 -22.31
C ALA A 141 33.41 -4.56 -21.37
N ARG A 142 32.46 -5.47 -21.61
CA ARG A 142 32.49 -6.83 -21.07
C ARG A 142 33.80 -7.50 -21.51
N ASP A 143 34.75 -7.59 -20.59
CA ASP A 143 35.80 -8.58 -20.68
C ASP A 143 35.17 -9.94 -20.36
N THR A 144 35.38 -10.88 -21.27
CA THR A 144 34.76 -12.21 -21.25
C THR A 144 35.59 -13.09 -20.34
N ASN A 145 35.23 -13.21 -19.06
CA ASN A 145 35.88 -14.17 -18.17
C ASN A 145 34.82 -15.09 -17.55
N PRO A 146 34.70 -16.36 -18.00
CA PRO A 146 33.83 -17.34 -17.37
C PRO A 146 34.40 -17.75 -15.99
N PRO A 147 33.53 -18.08 -15.01
CA PRO A 147 33.99 -18.57 -13.70
C PRO A 147 34.76 -19.89 -13.86
N PRO A 148 35.78 -20.17 -13.00
CA PRO A 148 36.41 -21.49 -12.99
C PRO A 148 35.38 -22.54 -12.59
N LEU A 149 35.14 -23.49 -13.50
CA LEU A 149 34.34 -24.69 -13.28
C LEU A 149 34.90 -25.47 -12.08
N ALA A 150 34.06 -25.70 -11.07
CA ALA A 150 34.37 -26.63 -9.99
C ALA A 150 34.67 -28.03 -10.57
N PRO A 151 35.65 -28.78 -10.02
CA PRO A 151 35.89 -30.15 -10.45
C PRO A 151 34.69 -31.05 -10.06
N PRO A 152 34.35 -32.06 -10.88
CA PRO A 152 33.27 -32.99 -10.59
C PRO A 152 33.59 -33.84 -9.34
N PRO A 153 32.56 -34.35 -8.62
CA PRO A 153 32.76 -35.28 -7.54
C PRO A 153 33.38 -36.59 -8.05
N LEU A 154 34.40 -37.08 -7.33
CA LEU A 154 35.03 -38.38 -7.55
C LEU A 154 33.98 -39.50 -7.46
N ALA A 155 33.99 -40.41 -8.44
CA ALA A 155 33.17 -41.61 -8.47
C ALA A 155 33.44 -42.51 -7.24
N PRO A 156 32.43 -43.23 -6.73
CA PRO A 156 32.65 -44.23 -5.67
C PRO A 156 33.49 -45.42 -6.19
N PRO A 157 34.28 -46.08 -5.33
CA PRO A 157 35.06 -47.26 -5.71
C PRO A 157 34.14 -48.45 -6.06
N PRO A 158 34.59 -49.37 -6.92
CA PRO A 158 33.82 -50.57 -7.28
C PRO A 158 33.68 -51.51 -6.07
N LEU A 159 32.46 -52.01 -5.87
CA LEU A 159 32.17 -53.14 -5.00
C LEU A 159 32.87 -54.39 -5.55
N ALA A 160 33.69 -55.03 -4.72
CA ALA A 160 34.24 -56.36 -5.01
C ALA A 160 33.11 -57.42 -4.98
N PRO A 161 33.06 -58.36 -5.94
CA PRO A 161 32.18 -59.53 -5.89
C PRO A 161 32.79 -60.65 -5.00
N PRO A 162 32.00 -61.68 -4.62
CA PRO A 162 32.05 -62.37 -3.32
C PRO A 162 33.25 -63.28 -3.07
#